data_AF-A0A946ERA4-F1
#
_entry.id   AF-A0A946ERA4-F1
#
_cell.length_a   1.000
_cell.length_b   1.000
_cell.length_c   1.000
_cell.angle_alpha   90.00
_cell.angle_beta   90.00
_cell.angle_gamma   90.00
#
_symmetry.space_group_name_H-M   'P 1'
#
loop_
_entity.id
_entity.type
_entity.pdbx_description
1 polymer ?
#
loop_
_entity_poly.entity_id
_entity_poly.type
_entity_poly.pdbx_seq_one_letter_code
_entity_poly.pdbx_strand_id
1 'polypeptide(L)' 'STAQWQPISLKELEKEHISRVLDHVNWNKKRAAEILGIERSTLYSRIRNLQLEPRDGTS' A
#
# COMPACT_ATOMS: atom_id res chain seq x y z
N SER A 1 -23.80 11.50 7.75
CA SER A 1 -23.35 10.20 8.29
C SER A 1 -21.89 10.25 8.63
N THR A 2 -21.55 10.15 9.90
CA THR A 2 -20.18 9.92 10.35
C THR A 2 -19.81 8.48 9.98
N ALA A 3 -18.71 8.28 9.26
CA ALA A 3 -18.17 6.94 9.07
C ALA A 3 -17.84 6.37 10.45
N GLN A 4 -18.55 5.33 10.88
CA GLN A 4 -18.27 4.65 12.14
C GLN A 4 -16.96 3.89 11.98
N TRP A 5 -16.07 4.01 12.97
CA TRP A 5 -14.87 3.20 13.04
C TRP A 5 -15.26 1.71 13.11
N GLN A 6 -14.63 0.89 12.26
CA GLN A 6 -14.76 -0.56 12.31
C GLN A 6 -13.39 -1.18 12.57
N PRO A 7 -13.28 -2.14 13.51
CA PRO A 7 -12.04 -2.85 13.73
C PRO A 7 -11.73 -3.73 12.51
N ILE A 8 -10.54 -3.56 11.94
CA ILE A 8 -9.98 -4.42 10.90
C ILE A 8 -8.68 -5.04 11.39
N SER A 9 -8.24 -6.11 10.74
CA SER A 9 -6.94 -6.72 11.06
C SER A 9 -5.79 -5.78 10.70
N LEU A 10 -4.65 -5.91 11.39
CA LEU A 10 -3.43 -5.17 11.04
C LEU A 10 -3.00 -5.44 9.60
N LYS A 11 -3.22 -6.67 9.11
CA LYS A 11 -2.93 -7.05 7.72
C LYS A 11 -3.77 -6.24 6.73
N GLU A 12 -5.05 -6.04 7.02
CA GLU A 12 -5.94 -5.27 6.14
C GLU A 12 -5.61 -3.78 6.16
N LEU A 13 -5.35 -3.23 7.35
CA LEU A 13 -4.90 -1.84 7.50
C LEU A 13 -3.60 -1.59 6.75
N GLU A 14 -2.63 -2.50 6.88
CA GLU A 14 -1.35 -2.44 6.17
C GLU A 14 -1.56 -2.51 4.64
N LYS A 15 -2.41 -3.43 4.17
CA LYS A 15 -2.74 -3.57 2.74
C LYS A 15 -3.33 -2.29 2.18
N GLU A 16 -4.32 -1.72 2.85
CA GLU A 16 -4.98 -0.47 2.45
C GLU A 16 -3.98 0.69 2.42
N HIS A 17 -3.16 0.82 3.46
CA HIS A 17 -2.19 1.91 3.56
C HIS A 17 -1.11 1.82 2.47
N ILE A 18 -0.51 0.63 2.28
CA ILE A 18 0.52 0.43 1.26
C ILE A 18 -0.06 0.65 -0.14
N SER A 19 -1.26 0.15 -0.43
CA SER A 19 -1.92 0.37 -1.72
C SER A 19 -2.12 1.86 -1.99
N ARG A 20 -2.64 2.62 -1.02
CA ARG A 20 -2.87 4.07 -1.17
C ARG A 20 -1.57 4.84 -1.40
N VAL A 21 -0.49 4.48 -0.70
CA VAL A 21 0.81 5.12 -0.91
C VAL A 21 1.37 4.79 -2.29
N LEU A 22 1.26 3.53 -2.74
CA LEU A 22 1.67 3.12 -4.09
C LEU A 22 0.90 3.90 -5.15
N ASP A 23 -0.42 4.01 -5.03
CA ASP A 23 -1.26 4.77 -5.96
C ASP A 23 -0.90 6.26 -5.94
N HIS A 24 -0.70 6.85 -4.75
CA HIS A 24 -0.34 8.26 -4.59
C HIS A 24 0.98 8.65 -5.30
N VAL A 25 1.91 7.71 -5.43
CA VAL A 25 3.20 7.93 -6.12
C VAL A 25 3.26 7.30 -7.51
N ASN A 26 2.12 7.00 -8.12
CA ASN A 26 2.03 6.35 -9.44
C ASN A 26 2.90 5.09 -9.52
N TRP A 27 2.85 4.26 -8.48
CA TRP A 27 3.57 3.00 -8.37
C TRP A 27 5.10 3.11 -8.39
N ASN A 28 5.65 4.31 -8.15
CA ASN A 28 7.07 4.50 -7.91
C ASN A 28 7.47 3.84 -6.57
N LYS A 29 7.94 2.60 -6.65
CA LYS A 29 8.28 1.76 -5.49
C LYS A 29 9.38 2.34 -4.61
N LYS A 30 10.32 3.10 -5.19
CA LYS A 30 11.36 3.80 -4.41
C LYS A 30 10.73 4.87 -3.53
N ARG A 31 9.92 5.75 -4.13
CA ARG A 31 9.24 6.83 -3.40
C ARG A 31 8.22 6.31 -2.39
N ALA A 32 7.51 5.23 -2.73
CA ALA A 32 6.60 4.58 -1.79
C ALA A 32 7.33 4.04 -0.56
N ALA A 33 8.49 3.39 -0.73
CA ALA A 33 9.29 2.88 0.38
C ALA A 33 9.80 4.01 1.28
N GLU A 34 10.22 5.14 0.68
CA GLU A 34 10.63 6.35 1.41
C GLU A 34 9.48 6.92 2.25
N ILE A 35 8.27 7.05 1.68
CA ILE A 35 7.08 7.55 2.41
C ILE A 35 6.67 6.58 3.53
N LEU A 36 6.70 5.27 3.27
CA LEU A 36 6.36 4.24 4.25
C LEU A 36 7.44 4.08 5.33
N GLY A 37 8.63 4.67 5.16
CA GLY A 37 9.73 4.55 6.10
C GLY A 37 10.30 3.13 6.22
N ILE A 38 10.25 2.35 5.13
CA ILE A 38 10.72 0.95 5.10
C ILE A 38 11.75 0.73 4.00
N GLU A 39 12.51 -0.36 4.12
CA GLU A 39 13.37 -0.78 3.03
C GLU A 39 12.56 -1.17 1.79
N ARG A 40 13.14 -0.95 0.60
CA ARG A 40 12.54 -1.35 -0.66
C ARG A 40 12.28 -2.86 -0.71
N SER A 41 13.23 -3.68 -0.25
CA SER A 41 13.12 -5.14 -0.13
C SER A 41 11.87 -5.56 0.65
N THR A 42 11.60 -4.90 1.78
CA THR A 42 10.39 -5.09 2.58
C THR A 42 9.15 -4.72 1.80
N LEU A 43 9.14 -3.57 1.11
CA LEU A 43 8.01 -3.17 0.28
C LEU A 43 7.72 -4.20 -0.83
N TYR A 44 8.75 -4.69 -1.54
CA TYR A 44 8.56 -5.74 -2.57
C TYR A 44 7.97 -7.03 -1.99
N SER A 45 8.44 -7.45 -0.81
CA SER A 45 7.89 -8.62 -0.10
C SER A 45 6.42 -8.42 0.26
N ARG A 46 6.07 -7.24 0.80
CA ARG A 46 4.68 -6.89 1.14
C ARG A 46 3.78 -6.81 -0.08
N ILE A 47 4.22 -6.20 -1.18
CA ILE A 47 3.46 -6.15 -2.44
C ILE A 47 3.11 -7.56 -2.91
N ARG A 48 4.07 -8.50 -2.89
CA ARG A 48 3.81 -9.89 -3.27
C ARG A 48 2.89 -10.61 -2.28
N ASN A 49 3.16 -10.52 -0.98
CA ASN A 49 2.42 -11.24 0.05
C ASN A 49 0.98 -10.74 0.21
N LEU A 50 0.75 -9.46 -0.05
CA LEU A 50 -0.56 -8.80 0.00
C LEU A 50 -1.27 -8.78 -1.36
N GLN A 51 -0.63 -9.30 -2.41
CA GLN A 51 -1.15 -9.36 -3.78
C GLN A 51 -1.64 -8.00 -4.26
N LEU A 52 -0.79 -6.97 -4.11
CA LEU A 52 -1.11 -5.61 -4.52
C LEU A 52 -0.80 -5.42 -6.00
N GLU A 53 -1.76 -4.87 -6.74
CA GLU A 53 -1.64 -4.55 -8.15
C GLU A 53 -2.17 -3.14 -8.44
N PRO A 54 -1.64 -2.44 -9.47
CA PRO A 54 -2.16 -1.14 -9.87
C PRO A 54 -3.65 -1.23 -10.20
N ARG A 55 -4.42 -0.31 -9.63
CA ARG A 55 -5.83 -0.13 -9.98
C ARG A 55 -5.90 0.50 -11.37
N ASP A 56 -6.09 -0.35 -12.37
CA ASP A 56 -6.21 -0.03 -13.80
C ASP A 56 -4.99 0.62 -14.44
N GLY A 57 -4.16 -0.21 -15.06
CA GLY A 57 -3.44 0.04 -16.33
C GLY A 57 -3.01 1.46 -16.71
N THR A 58 -2.45 2.27 -15.81
CA THR A 58 -1.60 3.40 -16.22
C THR A 58 -0.31 2.84 -16.82
N SER A 59 -0.41 2.41 -18.08
CA SER A 59 0.70 2.43 -19.03
C SER A 59 1.01 3.87 -19.40
#